data_AF-A0A4R3AC85-F1
#
_entry.id   AF-A0A4R3AC85-F1
#
_cell.length_a   1.000
_cell.length_b   1.000
_cell.length_c   1.000
_cell.angle_alpha   90.00
_cell.angle_beta   90.00
_cell.angle_gamma   90.00
#
_symmetry.space_group_name_H-M   'P 1'
#
loop_
_entity.id
_entity.type
_entity.pdbx_description
1 polymer ?
#
loop_
_entity_poly.entity_id
_entity_poly.type
_entity_poly.pdbx_seq_one_letter_code
_entity_poly.pdbx_strand_id
1 'polypeptide(L)'
;MGNTKIIFFSDLSNYREFPNNEAVQVGDKISYYKWTYYDQNSQSAITYSAIVTKVDANGYATEVRSKMGESYGIIYHHPRDIPEQYGVTPASSKFPDGTVRYNRVYYRPK
;
A
#
# COMPACT_ATOMS: atom_id res chain seq x y z
N MET A 1 2.64 -5.87 -29.12
CA MET A 1 1.68 -5.36 -28.11
C MET A 1 1.80 -6.28 -26.91
N GLY A 2 2.46 -5.81 -25.84
CA GLY A 2 2.70 -6.63 -24.65
C GLY A 2 1.48 -6.63 -23.74
N ASN A 3 0.96 -7.81 -23.44
CA ASN A 3 -0.15 -7.98 -22.52
C ASN A 3 0.36 -7.79 -21.08
N THR A 4 0.44 -6.53 -20.62
CA THR A 4 0.59 -6.27 -19.18
C THR A 4 -0.69 -6.73 -18.52
N LYS A 5 -0.69 -7.95 -17.98
CA LYS A 5 -1.67 -8.35 -16.97
C LYS A 5 -1.43 -7.46 -15.77
N ILE A 6 -2.13 -6.33 -15.72
CA ILE A 6 -2.27 -5.58 -14.49
C ILE A 6 -2.94 -6.57 -13.52
N ILE A 7 -2.19 -7.00 -12.49
CA ILE A 7 -2.73 -7.83 -11.41
C ILE A 7 -3.57 -6.87 -10.58
N PHE A 8 -4.78 -6.60 -11.08
CA PHE A 8 -5.76 -5.76 -10.45
C PHE A 8 -6.20 -6.45 -9.16
N PHE A 9 -5.88 -5.78 -8.05
CA PHE A 9 -6.31 -6.11 -6.71
C PHE A 9 -5.63 -7.32 -6.08
N SER A 10 -4.86 -7.00 -5.02
CA SER A 10 -4.63 -7.96 -3.96
C SER A 10 -5.96 -8.58 -3.55
N ASP A 11 -6.08 -9.91 -3.49
CA ASP A 11 -7.25 -10.51 -2.86
C ASP A 11 -7.24 -10.11 -1.38
N LEU A 12 -8.20 -9.25 -1.01
CA LEU A 12 -8.39 -8.71 0.33
C LEU A 12 -9.59 -9.37 1.03
N SER A 13 -10.25 -10.37 0.43
CA SER A 13 -11.45 -11.01 0.99
C SER A 13 -11.21 -11.59 2.39
N ASN A 14 -10.00 -12.10 2.63
CA ASN A 14 -9.53 -12.66 3.90
C ASN A 14 -8.77 -11.66 4.78
N TYR A 15 -8.87 -10.37 4.48
CA TYR A 15 -8.23 -9.32 5.25
C TYR A 15 -9.26 -8.32 5.81
N ARG A 16 -8.96 -7.72 6.95
CA ARG A 16 -9.63 -6.52 7.45
C ARG A 16 -8.73 -5.32 7.22
N GLU A 17 -9.27 -4.24 6.69
CA GLU A 17 -8.64 -2.92 6.81
C GLU A 17 -8.61 -2.54 8.28
N PHE A 18 -7.50 -1.98 8.75
CA PHE A 18 -7.43 -1.44 10.10
C PHE A 18 -7.02 0.02 10.11
N PRO A 19 -7.63 0.83 10.99
CA PRO A 19 -7.33 2.24 11.10
C PRO A 19 -5.88 2.48 11.52
N ASN A 20 -5.29 3.60 11.08
CA ASN A 20 -3.89 3.99 11.34
C ASN A 20 -3.53 4.20 12.83
N ASN A 21 -4.46 3.95 13.75
CA ASN A 21 -4.24 3.99 15.20
C ASN A 21 -4.00 2.61 15.83
N GLU A 22 -4.14 1.52 15.07
CA GLU A 22 -3.73 0.19 15.55
C GLU A 22 -2.24 -0.06 15.26
N ALA A 23 -1.56 -0.72 16.20
CA ALA A 23 -0.18 -1.15 16.02
C ALA A 23 -0.09 -2.17 14.86
N VAL A 24 0.86 -1.94 13.95
CA VAL A 24 1.17 -2.84 12.84
C VAL A 24 1.84 -4.10 13.38
N GLN A 25 1.62 -5.23 12.73
CA GLN A 25 2.18 -6.53 13.06
C GLN A 25 2.92 -7.10 11.85
N VAL A 26 3.92 -7.94 12.13
CA VAL A 26 4.58 -8.74 11.08
C VAL A 26 3.53 -9.61 10.40
N GLY A 27 3.53 -9.62 9.06
CA GLY A 27 2.53 -10.32 8.25
C GLY A 27 1.35 -9.46 7.81
N ASP A 28 1.17 -8.26 8.38
CA ASP A 28 0.21 -7.30 7.86
C ASP A 28 0.58 -6.93 6.42
N LYS A 29 -0.45 -6.69 5.60
CA LYS A 29 -0.31 -6.30 4.21
C LYS A 29 -0.50 -4.79 4.08
N ILE A 30 0.30 -4.18 3.22
CA ILE A 30 0.18 -2.77 2.87
C ILE A 30 -0.27 -2.70 1.42
N SER A 31 -1.29 -1.91 1.14
CA SER A 31 -1.65 -1.50 -0.23
C SER A 31 -1.36 -0.01 -0.40
N TYR A 32 -0.76 0.32 -1.55
CA TYR A 32 -0.38 1.67 -1.90
C TYR A 32 -1.34 2.22 -2.98
N TYR A 33 -2.05 3.27 -2.63
CA TYR A 33 -3.09 3.90 -3.45
C TYR A 33 -2.63 5.25 -3.96
N LYS A 34 -2.95 5.52 -5.23
CA LYS A 34 -2.82 6.85 -5.83
C LYS A 34 -4.22 7.41 -6.07
N TRP A 35 -4.64 8.33 -5.21
CA TRP A 35 -5.96 8.93 -5.32
C TRP A 35 -5.97 10.07 -6.35
N THR A 36 -7.01 10.12 -7.19
CA THR A 36 -7.24 11.23 -8.11
C THR A 36 -8.63 11.82 -7.89
N TYR A 37 -8.76 13.13 -8.08
CA TYR A 37 -9.99 13.88 -7.78
C TYR A 37 -11.20 13.42 -8.61
N TYR A 38 -10.97 12.96 -9.84
CA TYR A 38 -12.01 12.53 -10.77
C TYR A 38 -12.58 11.15 -10.46
N ASP A 39 -11.98 10.42 -9.54
CA ASP A 39 -12.26 9.00 -9.38
C ASP A 39 -12.54 8.63 -7.91
N GLN A 40 -13.45 9.40 -7.31
CA GLN A 40 -13.75 9.32 -5.88
C GLN A 40 -14.31 7.96 -5.44
N ASN A 41 -14.90 7.19 -6.36
CA ASN A 41 -15.53 5.89 -6.11
C ASN A 41 -14.74 4.70 -6.65
N SER A 42 -13.67 4.92 -7.41
CA SER A 42 -12.83 3.82 -7.85
C SER A 42 -11.63 3.73 -6.95
N GLN A 43 -11.32 2.50 -6.55
CA GLN A 43 -10.00 2.12 -6.07
C GLN A 43 -9.00 2.25 -7.24
N SER A 44 -8.73 3.47 -7.70
CA SER A 44 -7.90 3.74 -8.88
C SER A 44 -6.47 3.31 -8.58
N ALA A 45 -6.16 2.11 -9.08
CA ALA A 45 -4.90 1.41 -9.05
C ALA A 45 -4.28 1.26 -7.64
N ILE A 46 -4.44 0.08 -7.06
CA ILE A 46 -3.37 -0.46 -6.21
C ILE A 46 -2.11 -0.43 -7.08
N THR A 47 -1.27 0.57 -6.83
CA THR A 47 -0.01 0.76 -7.56
C THR A 47 1.01 -0.27 -7.13
N TYR A 48 0.89 -0.71 -5.87
CA TYR A 48 1.85 -1.59 -5.24
C TYR A 48 1.27 -2.26 -3.98
N SER A 49 1.83 -3.40 -3.60
CA SER A 49 1.54 -4.03 -2.31
C SER A 49 2.79 -4.63 -1.68
N ALA A 50 2.82 -4.66 -0.35
CA ALA A 50 3.92 -5.18 0.43
C ALA A 50 3.42 -5.94 1.66
N ILE A 51 4.29 -6.76 2.25
CA ILE A 51 4.02 -7.48 3.51
C ILE A 51 5.03 -6.99 4.54
N VAL A 52 4.55 -6.64 5.73
CA VAL A 52 5.40 -6.20 6.85
C VAL A 52 6.26 -7.36 7.34
N THR A 53 7.57 -7.11 7.44
CA THR A 53 8.55 -8.09 7.94
C THR A 53 9.19 -7.66 9.26
N LYS A 54 9.21 -6.36 9.59
CA LYS A 54 9.66 -5.85 10.89
C LYS A 54 8.81 -4.68 11.36
N VAL A 55 8.65 -4.59 12.67
CA VAL A 55 7.92 -3.54 13.39
C VAL A 55 8.80 -3.04 14.55
N ASP A 56 8.75 -1.76 14.87
CA ASP A 56 9.41 -1.20 16.06
C ASP A 56 8.61 -1.40 17.35
N ALA A 57 9.18 -0.97 18.49
CA ALA A 57 8.53 -1.07 19.80
C ALA A 57 7.23 -0.27 19.93
N ASN A 58 6.99 0.69 19.03
CA ASN A 58 5.80 1.54 19.03
C ASN A 58 4.71 1.03 18.07
N GLY A 59 4.95 -0.08 17.38
CA GLY A 59 3.99 -0.64 16.43
C GLY A 59 4.05 -0.06 15.03
N TYR A 60 5.15 0.61 14.64
CA TYR A 60 5.34 1.09 13.26
C TYR A 60 6.12 0.08 12.42
N ALA A 61 5.67 -0.18 11.20
CA ALA A 61 6.42 -0.98 10.24
C ALA A 61 7.75 -0.29 9.87
N THR A 62 8.86 -0.99 10.08
CA THR A 62 10.22 -0.52 9.76
C THR A 62 10.80 -1.23 8.54
N GLU A 63 10.28 -2.41 8.19
CA GLU A 63 10.68 -3.16 7.01
C GLU A 63 9.48 -3.89 6.42
N VAL A 64 9.40 -3.87 5.10
CA VAL A 64 8.45 -4.64 4.31
C VAL A 64 9.16 -5.38 3.20
N ARG A 65 8.57 -6.51 2.79
CA ARG A 65 8.95 -7.24 1.58
C ARG A 65 7.89 -7.10 0.50
N SER A 66 8.32 -7.06 -0.74
CA SER A 66 7.42 -6.77 -1.86
C SER A 66 8.09 -7.14 -3.20
N LYS A 67 7.31 -7.18 -4.29
CA LYS A 67 7.81 -7.51 -5.64
C LYS A 67 7.51 -6.35 -6.58
N MET A 68 8.54 -5.66 -7.09
CA MET A 68 8.40 -4.54 -8.02
C MET A 68 8.55 -5.00 -9.48
N GLY A 69 7.52 -4.80 -10.31
CA GLY A 69 7.58 -5.17 -11.73
C GLY A 69 7.80 -6.67 -11.99
N GLU A 70 8.03 -7.03 -13.25
CA GLU A 70 8.25 -8.42 -13.66
C GLU A 70 9.70 -8.87 -13.46
N SER A 71 10.65 -7.92 -13.55
CA SER A 71 12.09 -8.16 -13.56
C SER A 71 12.79 -7.98 -12.22
N TYR A 72 12.17 -7.32 -11.22
CA TYR A 72 12.74 -7.33 -9.87
C TYR A 72 12.25 -8.53 -9.07
N GLY A 73 13.18 -9.15 -8.34
CA GLY A 73 12.87 -10.17 -7.35
C GLY A 73 12.14 -9.61 -6.13
N ILE A 74 12.06 -10.40 -5.07
CA ILE A 74 11.59 -9.91 -3.77
C ILE A 74 12.62 -8.90 -3.24
N ILE A 75 12.18 -7.71 -2.91
CA ILE A 75 13.00 -6.68 -2.28
C ILE A 75 12.51 -6.39 -0.87
N TYR A 76 13.42 -5.93 -0.02
CA TYR A 76 13.15 -5.48 1.34
C TYR A 76 13.46 -4.00 1.43
N HIS A 77 12.51 -3.22 1.93
CA HIS A 77 12.66 -1.77 2.01
C HIS A 77 11.81 -1.21 3.15
N HIS A 78 12.08 0.04 3.53
CA HIS A 78 11.22 0.73 4.47
C HIS A 78 9.88 1.08 3.79
N PRO A 79 8.72 1.01 4.50
CA PRO A 79 7.40 1.18 3.87
C PRO A 79 7.18 2.54 3.17
N ARG A 80 8.01 3.55 3.47
CA ARG A 80 7.95 4.88 2.84
C ARG A 80 8.87 5.01 1.62
N ASP A 81 9.79 4.08 1.45
CA ASP A 81 10.88 4.17 0.48
C ASP A 81 10.47 3.44 -0.80
N ILE A 82 9.35 3.88 -1.38
CA ILE A 82 8.85 3.38 -2.66
C ILE A 82 9.13 4.40 -3.77
N PRO A 83 9.59 3.97 -4.97
CA PRO A 83 9.69 4.86 -6.11
C PRO A 83 8.33 5.44 -6.50
N GLU A 84 8.29 6.71 -6.93
CA GLU A 84 7.05 7.41 -7.25
C GLU A 84 6.21 6.70 -8.35
N GLN A 85 6.89 6.01 -9.27
CA GLN A 85 6.25 5.20 -10.32
C GLN A 85 5.42 4.02 -9.77
N TYR A 86 5.71 3.57 -8.56
CA TYR A 86 4.99 2.47 -7.87
C TYR A 86 4.08 2.97 -6.75
N GLY A 87 3.94 4.28 -6.56
CA GLY A 87 3.00 4.85 -5.60
C GLY A 87 3.43 6.22 -5.08
N VAL A 88 2.55 6.83 -4.30
CA VAL A 88 2.77 8.15 -3.71
C VAL A 88 3.57 8.02 -2.40
N THR A 89 4.64 8.81 -2.26
CA THR A 89 5.48 8.84 -1.05
C THR A 89 4.78 9.44 0.18
N PRO A 90 3.89 10.46 0.07
CA PRO A 90 3.17 10.96 1.24
C PRO A 90 2.23 9.91 1.85
N ALA A 91 2.00 9.98 3.16
CA ALA A 91 1.08 9.08 3.87
C ALA A 91 -0.39 9.25 3.45
N SER A 92 -0.76 10.46 3.03
CA SER A 92 -2.11 10.83 2.65
C SER A 92 -2.11 11.88 1.54
N SER A 93 -3.24 11.97 0.85
CA SER A 93 -3.55 13.01 -0.13
C SER A 93 -4.68 13.88 0.44
N LYS A 94 -4.48 15.20 0.40
CA LYS A 94 -5.50 16.19 0.78
C LYS A 94 -6.08 16.81 -0.49
N PHE A 95 -7.40 16.84 -0.59
CA PHE A 95 -8.14 17.36 -1.74
C PHE A 95 -8.62 18.80 -1.51
N PRO A 96 -8.95 19.55 -2.58
CA PRO A 96 -9.41 20.94 -2.47
C PRO A 96 -10.68 21.13 -1.62
N ASP A 97 -11.53 20.12 -1.52
CA ASP A 97 -12.72 20.08 -0.68
C ASP A 97 -12.41 19.81 0.81
N GLY A 98 -11.14 19.63 1.16
CA GLY A 98 -10.67 19.31 2.51
C GLY A 98 -10.62 17.81 2.83
N THR A 99 -11.12 16.95 1.94
CA THR A 99 -11.10 15.49 2.12
C THR A 99 -9.66 14.98 2.22
N VAL A 100 -9.40 14.06 3.16
CA VAL A 100 -8.09 13.41 3.32
C VAL A 100 -8.26 11.90 3.06
N ARG A 101 -7.43 11.35 2.17
CA ARG A 101 -7.37 9.91 1.90
C ARG A 101 -5.99 9.37 2.17
N TYR A 102 -5.89 8.21 2.81
CA TYR A 102 -4.60 7.58 3.09
C TYR A 102 -4.06 6.87 1.85
N ASN A 103 -2.83 7.18 1.48
CA ASN A 103 -2.13 6.57 0.35
C ASN A 103 -1.58 5.18 0.72
N ARG A 104 -1.39 4.92 2.01
CA ARG A 104 -0.91 3.65 2.56
C ARG A 104 -1.97 3.13 3.51
N VAL A 105 -2.56 2.01 3.16
CA VAL A 105 -3.61 1.36 3.96
C VAL A 105 -3.10 -0.01 4.38
N TYR A 106 -3.29 -0.33 5.65
CA TYR A 106 -2.85 -1.58 6.23
C TYR A 106 -4.03 -2.54 6.38
N TYR A 107 -3.72 -3.81 6.13
CA TYR A 107 -4.66 -4.91 6.10
C TYR A 107 -4.12 -6.04 6.97
N ARG A 108 -4.95 -6.52 7.89
CA ARG A 108 -4.62 -7.66 8.75
C ARG A 108 -5.39 -8.90 8.29
N PRO A 109 -4.75 -10.07 8.15
CA PRO A 109 -5.48 -11.32 7.94
C PRO A 109 -6.58 -11.50 9.00
N LYS A 110 -7.75 -11.98 8.58
CA LYS A 110 -8.85 -12.33 9.48
C LYS A 110 -8.54 -13.58 10.30
#